data_AF-A0A933F7U9-F1
#
_entry.id   AF-A0A933F7U9-F1
#
_cell.length_a   1.000
_cell.length_b   1.000
_cell.length_c   1.000
_cell.angle_alpha   90.00
_cell.angle_beta   90.00
_cell.angle_gamma   90.00
#
_symmetry.space_group_name_H-M   'P 1'
#
loop_
_entity.id
_entity.type
_entity.pdbx_description
1 polymer ?
#
loop_
_entity_poly.entity_id
_entity_poly.type
_entity_poly.pdbx_seq_one_letter_code
_entity_poly.pdbx_strand_id
1 'polypeptide(L)' 'MGFVRLCIAGGGTGGHVFPALATAAAVRARAREAALLFVG' A
#
# COMPACT_ATOMS: atom_id res chain seq x y z
N MET A 1 -3.86 -20.02 3.54
CA MET A 1 -3.32 -18.87 2.79
C MET A 1 -3.17 -17.74 3.80
N GLY A 2 -1.97 -17.19 4.00
CA GLY A 2 -1.71 -16.19 5.05
C GLY A 2 -2.34 -14.83 4.74
N PHE A 3 -2.72 -14.09 5.79
CA PHE A 3 -3.29 -12.75 5.67
C PHE A 3 -2.19 -11.71 5.40
N VAL A 4 -2.25 -11.02 4.27
CA VAL A 4 -1.26 -10.00 3.88
C VAL A 4 -1.55 -8.69 4.61
N ARG A 5 -0.55 -8.13 5.30
CA ARG A 5 -0.62 -6.81 5.94
C ARG A 5 0.52 -5.96 5.41
N LEU A 6 0.20 -4.82 4.80
CA LEU A 6 1.16 -3.92 4.18
C LEU A 6 1.11 -2.55 4.86
N CYS A 7 2.24 -2.10 5.38
CA CYS A 7 2.45 -0.73 5.83
C CYS A 7 3.31 0.00 4.78
N ILE A 8 2.86 1.16 4.32
CA ILE A 8 3.61 2.01 3.39
C ILE A 8 3.91 3.33 4.09
N ALA A 9 5.19 3.56 4.41
CA ALA A 9 5.67 4.78 5.03
C ALA A 9 6.31 5.71 3.97
N GLY A 10 5.95 6.99 3.94
CA GLY A 10 6.51 7.97 3.00
C GLY A 10 6.02 9.40 3.24
N GLY A 11 6.63 10.40 2.60
CA GLY A 11 6.25 11.81 2.79
C GLY A 11 4.88 12.18 2.18
N GLY A 12 4.33 13.34 2.55
CA GLY A 12 3.00 13.78 2.12
C GLY A 12 2.89 14.38 0.70
N THR A 13 3.99 14.50 -0.05
CA THR A 13 3.98 15.09 -1.40
C THR A 13 3.61 14.06 -2.48
N GLY A 14 3.15 14.53 -3.64
CA GLY A 14 2.78 13.65 -4.76
C GLY A 14 3.85 12.62 -5.14
N GLY A 15 5.13 13.01 -5.09
CA GLY A 15 6.25 12.12 -5.40
C GLY A 15 6.35 10.87 -4.51
N HIS A 16 5.77 10.89 -3.31
CA HIS A 16 5.70 9.75 -2.39
C HIS A 16 4.31 9.09 -2.40
N VAL A 17 3.24 9.90 -2.48
CA VAL A 17 1.86 9.43 -2.46
C VAL A 17 1.53 8.56 -3.67
N PHE A 18 1.90 8.98 -4.89
CA PHE A 18 1.57 8.20 -6.09
C PHE A 18 2.24 6.82 -6.15
N PRO A 19 3.54 6.68 -5.85
CA PRO A 19 4.16 5.36 -5.73
C PRO A 19 3.55 4.49 -4.63
N ALA A 20 3.20 5.08 -3.48
CA ALA A 20 2.56 4.37 -2.39
C ALA A 20 1.19 3.80 -2.82
N LEU A 21 0.37 4.61 -3.50
CA LEU A 21 -0.92 4.17 -4.05
C LEU A 21 -0.78 3.10 -5.13
N ALA A 22 0.19 3.26 -6.05
CA ALA A 22 0.46 2.26 -7.09
C ALA A 22 0.85 0.90 -6.49
N THR A 23 1.67 0.91 -5.45
CA THR A 23 2.11 -0.29 -4.72
C THR A 23 0.92 -0.97 -4.03
N ALA A 24 0.11 -0.20 -3.30
CA ALA A 24 -1.10 -0.70 -2.65
C ALA A 24 -2.10 -1.32 -3.64
N ALA A 25 -2.28 -0.70 -4.81
CA ALA A 25 -3.15 -1.21 -5.87
C ALA A 25 -2.65 -2.56 -6.41
N ALA A 26 -1.35 -2.68 -6.69
CA ALA A 26 -0.75 -3.92 -7.16
C ALA A 26 -0.89 -5.06 -6.12
N VAL A 27 -0.78 -4.75 -4.83
CA VAL A 27 -0.98 -5.73 -3.76
C VAL A 27 -2.44 -6.17 -3.67
N ARG A 28 -3.40 -5.22 -3.69
CA ARG A 28 -4.84 -5.55 -3.72
C ARG A 28 -5.25 -6.39 -4.92
N ALA A 29 -4.59 -6.23 -6.07
CA ALA A 29 -4.86 -7.05 -7.26
C ALA A 29 -4.47 -8.52 -7.07
N ARG A 30 -3.49 -8.82 -6.22
CA ARG A 30 -2.99 -10.17 -5.96
C ARG A 30 -3.58 -10.79 -4.69
N ALA A 31 -3.89 -9.97 -3.70
CA ALA A 31 -4.47 -10.37 -2.42
C ALA A 31 -5.55 -9.35 -2.04
N ARG A 32 -6.80 -9.66 -2.41
CA ARG A 32 -7.92 -8.71 -2.26
C ARG A 32 -8.23 -8.42 -0.80
N GLU A 33 -8.00 -9.38 0.09
CA GLU A 33 -8.13 -9.25 1.54
C GLU A 33 -6.95 -8.58 2.25
N ALA A 34 -5.94 -8.10 1.51
CA ALA A 34 -4.77 -7.45 2.13
C ALA A 34 -5.19 -6.22 2.96
N ALA A 35 -4.73 -6.16 4.21
CA ALA A 35 -4.87 -4.98 5.04
C ALA A 35 -3.77 -3.97 4.71
N LEU A 36 -4.16 -2.74 4.43
CA LEU A 36 -3.25 -1.66 4.03
C LEU A 36 -3.25 -0.55 5.08
N LEU A 37 -2.07 -0.09 5.46
CA LEU A 37 -1.86 1.08 6.31
C LEU A 37 -0.88 2.02 5.62
N PHE A 38 -1.25 3.29 5.50
CA PHE A 38 -0.35 4.35 5.04
C PHE A 38 0.10 5.17 6.24
N VAL A 39 1.39 5.49 6.30
CA VAL A 39 1.99 6.33 7.34
C VAL A 39 2.83 7.39 6.66
N GLY A 40 2.64 8.65 7.02
CA GLY A 40 3.36 9.77 6.43
C GLY A 40 3.22 11.03 7.25
#